data_AF-A0A974Z6C4-F1
#
_entry.id   AF-A0A974Z6C4-F1
#
_cell.length_a   1.000
_cell.length_b   1.000
_cell.length_c   1.000
_cell.angle_alpha   90.00
_cell.angle_beta   90.00
_cell.angle_gamma   90.00
#
_symmetry.space_group_name_H-M   'P 1'
#
loop_
_entity.id
_entity.type
_entity.pdbx_description
1 polymer ?
#
loop_
_entity_poly.entity_id
_entity_poly.type
_entity_poly.pdbx_seq_one_letter_code
_entity_poly.pdbx_strand_id
1 'polypeptide(L)'
;MKLISATQLRFGLVGVANTLVDALGYLVLYSVAGLPLFVANFCSTTAGMLLSFTLNRNFTFRAKDGDVRRQALLFFAVTAFGLWVVQALVIYAVTSALPGVTPLVPKFAGIAVGLVWNYVLYNKVVFRTRRKVVPTPAQEAAHD
;
A
#
# COMPACT_ATOMS: atom_id res chain seq x y z
N MET A 1 16.04 7.00 19.30
CA MET A 1 14.80 7.04 18.50
C MET A 1 15.05 6.32 17.17
N LYS A 2 14.38 5.19 16.89
CA LYS A 2 14.39 4.62 15.53
C LYS A 2 13.38 5.40 14.70
N LEU A 3 13.82 6.47 14.05
CA LEU A 3 12.94 7.46 13.43
C LEU A 3 12.12 6.89 12.26
N ILE A 4 12.61 5.88 11.54
CA ILE A 4 11.91 5.21 10.45
C ILE A 4 12.34 3.73 10.42
N SER A 5 11.38 2.81 10.37
CA SER A 5 11.68 1.38 10.19
C SER A 5 12.02 1.07 8.73
N ALA A 6 12.87 0.06 8.49
CA ALA A 6 13.19 -0.38 7.13
C ALA A 6 11.93 -0.75 6.31
N THR A 7 10.88 -1.25 6.96
CA THR A 7 9.58 -1.56 6.32
C THR A 7 8.85 -0.30 5.85
N GLN A 8 8.87 0.79 6.63
CA GLN A 8 8.28 2.07 6.21
C GLN A 8 9.02 2.66 5.01
N LEU A 9 10.36 2.59 5.01
CA LEU A 9 11.16 3.07 3.87
C LEU A 9 10.87 2.25 2.60
N ARG A 10 10.81 0.92 2.71
CA ARG A 10 10.44 0.05 1.58
C ARG A 10 9.03 0.34 1.08
N PHE A 11 8.07 0.56 1.98
CA PHE A 11 6.71 0.95 1.60
C PHE A 11 6.69 2.26 0.80
N GLY A 12 7.41 3.28 1.28
CA GLY A 12 7.57 4.55 0.55
C GLY A 12 8.19 4.36 -0.84
N LEU A 13 9.27 3.58 -0.94
CA LEU A 13 9.92 3.26 -2.22
C LEU A 13 8.99 2.53 -3.19
N VAL A 14 8.21 1.56 -2.71
CA VAL A 14 7.22 0.85 -3.51
C VAL A 14 6.11 1.80 -3.98
N GLY A 15 5.68 2.75 -3.12
CA GLY A 15 4.74 3.79 -3.50
C GLY A 15 5.26 4.67 -4.64
N VAL A 16 6.51 5.13 -4.55
CA VAL A 16 7.15 5.92 -5.62
C VAL A 16 7.29 5.11 -6.92
N ALA A 17 7.77 3.87 -6.82
CA ALA A 17 7.91 2.99 -7.98
C ALA A 17 6.55 2.71 -8.65
N ASN A 18 5.50 2.48 -7.86
CA ASN A 18 4.14 2.30 -8.37
C ASN A 18 3.66 3.52 -9.15
N THR A 19 3.82 4.73 -8.59
CA THR A 19 3.40 5.96 -9.25
C THR A 19 4.18 6.20 -10.55
N LEU A 20 5.49 5.91 -10.58
CA LEU A 20 6.30 6.02 -11.79
C LEU A 20 5.84 5.05 -12.88
N VAL A 21 5.58 3.79 -12.53
CA VAL A 21 5.13 2.77 -13.49
C VAL A 21 3.75 3.11 -14.03
N ASP A 22 2.83 3.57 -13.19
CA ASP A 22 1.50 4.02 -13.63
C ASP A 22 1.61 5.23 -14.56
N ALA A 23 2.35 6.27 -14.18
CA ALA A 23 2.51 7.47 -14.99
C ALA A 23 3.19 7.20 -16.35
N LEU A 24 4.27 6.42 -16.36
CA LEU A 24 4.97 6.04 -17.59
C LEU A 24 4.13 5.10 -18.45
N GLY A 25 3.47 4.12 -17.84
CA GLY A 25 2.57 3.21 -18.53
C GLY A 25 1.41 3.96 -19.18
N TYR A 26 0.80 4.89 -18.46
CA TYR A 26 -0.24 5.77 -19.00
C TYR A 26 0.29 6.58 -20.18
N LEU A 27 1.44 7.23 -20.03
CA LEU A 27 2.02 8.08 -21.08
C LEU A 27 2.31 7.26 -22.35
N VAL A 28 2.87 6.06 -22.23
CA VAL A 28 3.15 5.19 -23.37
C VAL A 28 1.85 4.72 -24.04
N LEU A 29 0.88 4.24 -23.25
CA LEU A 29 -0.39 3.73 -23.78
C LEU A 29 -1.21 4.83 -24.46
N TYR A 30 -1.24 6.02 -23.86
CA TYR A 30 -1.99 7.14 -24.39
C TYR A 30 -1.27 7.81 -25.57
N SER A 31 -0.01 8.20 -25.40
CA SER A 31 0.70 9.03 -26.38
C SER A 31 1.38 8.23 -27.49
N VAL A 32 1.78 6.97 -27.26
CA VAL A 32 2.45 6.15 -28.28
C VAL A 32 1.50 5.15 -28.92
N ALA A 33 0.70 4.44 -28.10
CA ALA A 33 -0.24 3.45 -28.63
C ALA A 33 -1.59 4.05 -29.08
N GLY A 34 -1.84 5.34 -28.80
CA GLY A 34 -3.05 6.04 -29.23
C GLY A 34 -4.34 5.52 -28.58
N LEU A 35 -4.23 4.84 -27.43
CA LEU A 35 -5.40 4.31 -26.73
C LEU A 35 -6.27 5.43 -26.17
N PRO A 36 -7.60 5.23 -26.11
CA PRO A 36 -8.49 6.18 -25.45
C PRO A 36 -8.07 6.42 -24.00
N LEU A 37 -8.22 7.67 -23.53
CA LEU A 37 -7.78 8.12 -22.20
C LEU A 37 -8.19 7.16 -21.08
N PHE A 38 -9.46 6.74 -21.05
CA PHE A 38 -9.97 5.83 -20.02
C PHE A 38 -9.34 4.45 -20.10
N VAL A 39 -9.08 3.93 -21.30
CA VAL A 39 -8.47 2.61 -21.51
C VAL A 39 -6.99 2.64 -21.09
N ALA A 40 -6.26 3.68 -21.49
CA ALA A 40 -4.87 3.86 -21.11
C ALA A 40 -4.72 3.94 -19.58
N ASN A 41 -5.54 4.75 -18.92
CA ASN A 41 -5.52 4.90 -17.46
C ASN A 41 -5.94 3.60 -16.74
N PHE A 42 -6.98 2.92 -17.24
CA PHE A 42 -7.41 1.66 -16.63
C PHE A 42 -6.30 0.59 -16.70
N CYS A 43 -5.65 0.44 -17.84
CA CYS A 43 -4.56 -0.51 -18.04
C CYS A 43 -3.32 -0.15 -17.19
N SER A 44 -2.91 1.13 -17.18
CA SER A 44 -1.75 1.58 -16.40
C SER A 44 -1.98 1.41 -14.90
N THR A 45 -3.15 1.82 -14.41
CA THR A 45 -3.48 1.74 -12.99
C THR A 45 -3.59 0.29 -12.53
N THR A 46 -4.14 -0.60 -13.38
CA THR A 46 -4.20 -2.04 -13.08
C THR A 46 -2.79 -2.64 -12.99
N ALA A 47 -1.91 -2.32 -13.94
CA ALA A 47 -0.52 -2.77 -13.91
C ALA A 47 0.22 -2.26 -12.67
N GLY A 48 0.03 -0.98 -12.32
CA GLY A 48 0.53 -0.38 -11.09
C GLY A 48 0.04 -1.12 -9.86
N MET A 49 -1.26 -1.33 -9.71
CA MET A 49 -1.84 -2.06 -8.57
C MET A 49 -1.27 -3.47 -8.42
N LEU A 50 -1.11 -4.22 -9.51
CA LEU A 50 -0.51 -5.56 -9.48
C LEU A 50 0.96 -5.52 -9.05
N LEU A 51 1.73 -4.55 -9.54
CA LEU A 51 3.12 -4.33 -9.14
C LEU A 51 3.19 -3.96 -7.65
N SER A 52 2.34 -3.05 -7.20
CA SER A 52 2.26 -2.60 -5.81
C SER A 52 1.93 -3.75 -4.87
N PHE A 53 0.97 -4.62 -5.23
CA PHE A 53 0.67 -5.82 -4.46
C PHE A 53 1.89 -6.76 -4.39
N THR A 54 2.52 -7.04 -5.53
CA THR A 54 3.67 -7.96 -5.63
C THR A 54 4.86 -7.47 -4.83
N LEU A 55 5.21 -6.18 -4.97
CA LEU A 55 6.32 -5.56 -4.23
C LEU A 55 6.01 -5.46 -2.74
N ASN A 56 4.79 -5.07 -2.36
CA ASN A 56 4.44 -5.01 -0.94
C ASN A 56 4.49 -6.39 -0.30
N ARG A 57 3.97 -7.42 -0.96
CA ARG A 57 4.00 -8.80 -0.48
C ARG A 57 5.42 -9.33 -0.35
N ASN A 58 6.22 -9.23 -1.41
CA ASN A 58 7.51 -9.93 -1.51
C ASN A 58 8.67 -9.14 -0.91
N PHE A 59 8.67 -7.80 -1.06
CA PHE A 59 9.79 -6.94 -0.69
C PHE A 59 9.54 -6.17 0.61
N THR A 60 8.41 -5.46 0.72
CA THR A 60 8.09 -4.61 1.88
C THR A 60 7.84 -5.45 3.13
N PHE A 61 6.83 -6.31 3.09
CA PHE A 61 6.37 -7.08 4.25
C PHE A 61 6.91 -8.51 4.29
N ARG A 62 7.47 -9.00 3.17
CA ARG A 62 8.08 -10.34 3.04
C ARG A 62 7.13 -11.46 3.49
N ALA A 63 5.83 -11.29 3.25
CA ALA A 63 4.79 -12.25 3.64
C ALA A 63 4.62 -13.35 2.59
N LYS A 64 5.70 -14.13 2.39
CA LYS A 64 5.71 -15.28 1.46
C LYS A 64 4.81 -16.41 1.93
N ASP A 65 4.62 -16.53 3.24
CA ASP A 65 3.81 -17.57 3.88
C ASP A 65 2.35 -17.11 3.96
N GLY A 66 1.47 -17.65 3.13
CA GLY A 66 0.02 -17.38 3.16
C GLY A 66 -0.69 -17.45 1.81
N ASP A 67 -2.02 -17.53 1.84
CA ASP A 67 -2.87 -17.55 0.65
C ASP A 67 -2.82 -16.20 -0.09
N VAL A 68 -2.32 -16.24 -1.33
CA VAL A 68 -2.17 -15.09 -2.21
C VAL A 68 -3.52 -14.45 -2.53
N ARG A 69 -4.58 -15.25 -2.74
CA ARG A 69 -5.91 -14.73 -3.10
C ARG A 69 -6.50 -13.91 -1.97
N ARG A 70 -6.41 -14.42 -0.73
CA ARG A 70 -6.85 -13.69 0.46
C ARG A 70 -6.06 -12.40 0.66
N GLN A 71 -4.74 -12.43 0.48
CA GLN A 71 -3.90 -11.23 0.59
C GLN A 71 -4.26 -10.19 -0.48
N ALA A 72 -4.50 -10.61 -1.73
CA ALA A 72 -4.92 -9.72 -2.79
C ALA A 72 -6.27 -9.09 -2.49
N LEU A 73 -7.29 -9.89 -2.14
CA LEU A 73 -8.62 -9.39 -1.79
C LEU A 73 -8.57 -8.37 -0.64
N LEU A 74 -7.82 -8.67 0.43
CA LEU A 74 -7.66 -7.74 1.55
C LEU A 74 -6.88 -6.49 1.16
N PHE A 75 -5.85 -6.62 0.32
CA PHE A 75 -5.11 -5.47 -0.21
C PHE A 75 -6.07 -4.53 -0.94
N PHE A 76 -6.77 -5.02 -1.96
CA PHE A 76 -7.71 -4.22 -2.74
C PHE A 76 -8.83 -3.62 -1.87
N ALA A 77 -9.39 -4.38 -0.93
CA ALA A 77 -10.42 -3.89 -0.03
C ALA A 77 -9.91 -2.75 0.87
N VAL A 78 -8.71 -2.92 1.47
CA VAL A 78 -8.10 -1.89 2.31
C VAL A 78 -7.71 -0.65 1.49
N THR A 79 -7.14 -0.84 0.29
CA THR A 79 -6.79 0.29 -0.60
C THR A 79 -8.03 1.06 -1.00
N ALA A 80 -9.09 0.37 -1.45
CA ALA A 80 -10.33 0.99 -1.88
C ALA A 80 -10.99 1.74 -0.72
N PHE A 81 -11.06 1.14 0.47
CA PHE A 81 -11.62 1.82 1.63
C PHE A 81 -10.78 3.04 2.06
N GLY A 82 -9.45 2.92 2.03
CA GLY A 82 -8.55 4.03 2.32
C GLY A 82 -8.73 5.20 1.35
N LEU A 83 -8.90 4.91 0.07
CA LEU A 83 -9.05 5.90 -0.99
C LEU A 83 -10.46 6.54 -1.00
N TRP A 84 -11.52 5.74 -0.91
CA TRP A 84 -12.89 6.22 -1.08
C TRP A 84 -13.53 6.71 0.20
N VAL A 85 -13.14 6.16 1.36
CA VAL A 85 -13.76 6.49 2.63
C VAL A 85 -12.83 7.34 3.48
N VAL A 86 -11.64 6.83 3.83
CA VAL A 86 -10.73 7.53 4.76
C VAL A 86 -10.27 8.86 4.18
N GLN A 87 -9.80 8.88 2.94
CA GLN A 87 -9.36 10.12 2.30
C GLN A 87 -10.51 11.13 2.16
N ALA A 88 -11.71 10.69 1.75
CA ALA A 88 -12.88 11.57 1.62
C ALA A 88 -13.30 12.19 2.96
N LEU A 89 -13.35 11.38 4.03
CA LEU A 89 -13.67 11.85 5.38
C LEU A 89 -12.65 12.88 5.89
N VAL A 90 -11.35 12.65 5.65
CA VAL A 90 -10.31 13.60 6.04
C VAL A 90 -10.41 14.91 5.25
N ILE A 91 -10.66 14.83 3.94
CA ILE A 91 -10.88 16.04 3.12
C ILE A 91 -12.07 16.83 3.67
N TYR A 92 -13.19 16.16 3.93
CA TYR A 92 -14.38 16.80 4.49
C TYR A 92 -14.11 17.44 5.85
N ALA A 93 -13.47 16.71 6.77
CA ALA A 93 -13.15 17.19 8.11
C ALA A 93 -12.22 18.41 8.10
N VAL A 94 -11.14 18.36 7.31
CA VAL A 94 -10.17 19.47 7.23
C VAL A 94 -10.80 20.70 6.57
N THR A 95 -11.59 20.51 5.51
CA THR A 95 -12.29 21.62 4.85
C THR A 95 -13.30 22.29 5.79
N SER A 96 -14.01 21.49 6.58
CA SER A 96 -15.00 21.99 7.55
C SER A 96 -14.35 22.69 8.74
N ALA A 97 -13.19 22.22 9.19
CA ALA A 97 -12.46 22.78 10.32
C ALA A 97 -11.67 24.06 9.96
N LEU A 98 -11.25 24.19 8.70
CA LEU A 98 -10.43 25.32 8.20
C LEU A 98 -11.09 25.97 6.98
N PRO A 99 -12.20 26.71 7.16
CA PRO A 99 -12.87 27.39 6.06
C PRO A 99 -11.94 28.41 5.38
N GLY A 100 -11.87 28.37 4.05
CA GLY A 100 -11.03 29.27 3.24
C GLY A 100 -9.60 28.78 2.97
N VAL A 101 -9.21 27.61 3.48
CA VAL A 101 -7.92 27.00 3.15
C VAL A 101 -7.87 26.57 1.68
N THR A 102 -6.67 26.61 1.07
CA THR A 102 -6.47 26.09 -0.29
C THR A 102 -6.90 24.61 -0.40
N PRO A 103 -7.58 24.19 -1.48
CA PRO A 103 -8.03 22.80 -1.68
C PRO A 103 -6.91 21.76 -1.62
N LEU A 104 -5.67 22.19 -1.82
CA LEU A 104 -4.49 21.34 -1.72
C LEU A 104 -4.25 20.83 -0.29
N VAL A 105 -4.52 21.64 0.74
CA VAL A 105 -4.25 21.24 2.14
C VAL A 105 -5.13 20.06 2.57
N PRO A 106 -6.47 20.08 2.44
CA PRO A 106 -7.31 18.91 2.71
C PRO A 106 -6.93 17.70 1.86
N LYS A 107 -6.55 17.91 0.59
CA LYS A 107 -6.15 16.83 -0.31
C LYS A 107 -4.87 16.14 0.15
N PHE A 108 -3.82 16.89 0.45
CA PHE A 108 -2.56 16.34 0.97
C PHE A 108 -2.74 15.67 2.33
N ALA A 109 -3.55 16.26 3.22
CA ALA A 109 -3.90 15.63 4.50
C ALA A 109 -4.59 14.27 4.28
N GLY A 110 -5.56 14.19 3.38
CA GLY A 110 -6.24 12.94 3.03
C GLY A 110 -5.29 11.88 2.44
N ILE A 111 -4.35 12.28 1.58
CA ILE A 111 -3.30 11.39 1.05
C ILE A 111 -2.40 10.88 2.18
N ALA A 112 -1.93 11.77 3.06
CA ALA A 112 -1.04 11.40 4.16
C ALA A 112 -1.71 10.42 5.13
N VAL A 113 -2.93 10.70 5.55
CA VAL A 113 -3.70 9.80 6.43
C VAL A 113 -4.02 8.48 5.72
N GLY A 114 -4.38 8.51 4.44
CA GLY A 114 -4.60 7.31 3.63
C GLY A 114 -3.36 6.42 3.50
N LEU A 115 -2.17 7.02 3.38
CA LEU A 115 -0.89 6.28 3.36
C LEU A 115 -0.63 5.59 4.70
N VAL A 116 -0.86 6.30 5.82
CA VAL A 116 -0.72 5.72 7.17
C VAL A 116 -1.73 4.57 7.35
N TRP A 117 -2.98 4.76 6.96
CA TRP A 117 -4.02 3.73 6.97
C TRP A 117 -3.57 2.49 6.20
N ASN A 118 -3.19 2.65 4.94
CA ASN A 118 -2.74 1.55 4.09
C ASN A 118 -1.54 0.83 4.71
N TYR A 119 -0.52 1.57 5.16
CA TYR A 119 0.65 0.97 5.80
C TYR A 119 0.28 0.13 7.03
N VAL A 120 -0.52 0.68 7.94
CA VAL A 120 -0.88 0.00 9.20
C VAL A 120 -1.67 -1.28 8.92
N LEU A 121 -2.67 -1.21 8.05
CA LEU A 121 -3.52 -2.36 7.73
C LEU A 121 -2.76 -3.40 6.90
N TYR A 122 -1.88 -2.98 5.98
CA TYR A 122 -1.03 -3.90 5.24
C TYR A 122 -0.10 -4.66 6.18
N ASN A 123 0.54 -3.95 7.13
CA ASN A 123 1.46 -4.56 8.08
C ASN A 123 0.75 -5.50 9.07
N LYS A 124 -0.42 -5.12 9.59
CA LYS A 124 -1.10 -5.85 10.67
C LYS A 124 -2.07 -6.93 10.18
N VAL A 125 -2.75 -6.68 9.07
CA VAL A 125 -3.90 -7.50 8.62
C VAL A 125 -3.60 -8.24 7.32
N VAL A 126 -3.10 -7.54 6.30
CA VAL A 126 -2.91 -8.12 4.96
C VAL A 126 -1.69 -9.05 4.92
N PHE A 127 -0.53 -8.55 5.34
CA PHE A 127 0.76 -9.23 5.23
C PHE A 127 1.32 -9.59 6.60
N ARG A 128 0.48 -10.19 7.44
CA ARG A 128 0.85 -10.58 8.80
C ARG A 128 1.91 -11.68 8.75
N THR A 129 3.18 -11.31 8.91
CA THR A 129 4.28 -12.26 9.03
C THR A 129 4.09 -13.07 10.31
N ARG A 130 3.79 -14.36 10.19
CA ARG A 130 3.86 -15.28 11.33
C ARG A 130 5.31 -15.26 11.82
N ARG A 131 5.53 -14.80 13.05
CA ARG A 131 6.84 -14.97 13.71
C ARG A 131 7.04 -16.49 13.80
N LYS A 132 8.05 -17.03 13.10
CA LYS A 132 8.46 -18.43 13.31
C LYS A 132 8.82 -18.54 14.79
N VAL A 133 8.00 -19.25 15.55
CA VAL A 133 8.35 -19.64 16.92
C VAL A 133 9.51 -20.60 16.74
N VAL A 134 10.72 -20.19 17.10
CA VAL A 134 11.86 -21.10 17.18
C VAL A 134 11.50 -22.09 18.29
N PRO A 135 11.40 -23.40 18.02
CA PRO A 135 11.21 -24.37 19.08
C PRO A 135 12.35 -24.20 20.07
N THR A 136 12.04 -23.93 21.34
CA THR A 136 13.02 -24.04 22.42
C THR A 136 13.56 -25.46 22.37
N PRO A 137 14.89 -25.68 22.30
CA PRO A 137 15.45 -27.02 22.37
C PRO A 137 14.95 -27.68 23.66
N ALA A 138 14.06 -28.65 23.53
CA ALA A 138 13.50 -29.36 24.65
C ALA A 138 14.56 -30.32 25.18
N GLN A 139 15.14 -29.97 26.33
CA GLN A 139 15.45 -30.92 27.41
C GLN A 139 16.07 -32.28 27.01
N GLU A 140 16.98 -32.30 26.05
CA GLU A 140 17.77 -33.50 25.66
C GLU A 140 19.00 -33.68 26.58
N ALA A 141 18.86 -33.31 27.85
CA ALA A 141 19.93 -33.38 28.86
C ALA A 141 19.46 -34.01 30.19
N ALA A 142 18.28 -34.65 30.22
CA ALA A 142 17.70 -35.21 31.44
C ALA A 142 17.70 -36.75 31.51
N HIS A 143 18.20 -37.43 30.47
CA HIS A 143 18.33 -38.89 30.45
C HIS A 143 19.57 -39.25 29.64
N ASP A 144 20.73 -39.24 30.29
CA ASP A 144 21.88 -40.14 30.02
C ASP A 144 22.83 -40.10 31.22
#